data_AF-A0A923WIF9-F1
#
_entry.id   AF-A0A923WIF9-F1
#
_cell.length_a   1.000
_cell.length_b   1.000
_cell.length_c   1.000
_cell.angle_alpha   90.00
_cell.angle_beta   90.00
_cell.angle_gamma   90.00
#
_symmetry.space_group_name_H-M   'P 1'
#
loop_
_entity.id
_entity.type
_entity.pdbx_description
1 polymer ?
#
loop_
_entity_poly.entity_id
_entity_poly.type
_entity_poly.pdbx_seq_one_letter_code
_entity_poly.pdbx_strand_id
1 'polypeptide(L)'
;FRNNTVMKSAARVRLDRHGMVTVETDMTDIGTGSYTIIAQTAAEMLGVPIEQVVVRLGDSNFPVSAGSGGQWGANSATAGVYAACVKLREAIASKLGLPAGEAAFADGLVRSGTRSVPLRQAAQEADIVAEDTMEYGDLDKKFQQSTFGAHFVEVGVDIATGETRVRRMLAVCAAGRILNPKTARSQVIGAMTMGVGAALMEHLVVDTRRGFFVNHDLAGYEVPVHADIPHQEVIFLDETDPMSSPMKAKGVGELGICGVSAAIANAVYNATGVRVRDYPLTLDKLLAHLPALSS
;
A
#
# COMPACT_ATOMS: atom_id res chain seq x y z
N PHE A 1 5.54 -11.15 -9.14
CA PHE A 1 4.46 -10.22 -9.53
C PHE A 1 3.28 -10.48 -8.62
N ARG A 2 2.35 -9.52 -8.50
CA ARG A 2 1.08 -9.67 -7.78
C ARG A 2 -0.04 -9.05 -8.61
N ASN A 3 -1.19 -9.72 -8.69
CA ASN A 3 -2.33 -9.21 -9.44
C ASN A 3 -2.80 -7.86 -8.87
N ASN A 4 -3.26 -6.99 -9.75
CA ASN A 4 -3.93 -5.75 -9.39
C ASN A 4 -5.44 -6.00 -9.47
N THR A 5 -6.11 -5.92 -8.33
CA THR A 5 -7.57 -6.07 -8.25
C THR A 5 -8.17 -4.73 -7.86
N VAL A 6 -9.33 -4.42 -8.45
CA VAL A 6 -10.13 -3.25 -8.08
C VAL A 6 -11.48 -3.73 -7.57
N MET A 7 -11.90 -3.16 -6.45
CA MET A 7 -13.11 -3.51 -5.73
C MET A 7 -13.99 -2.27 -5.55
N LYS A 8 -15.31 -2.47 -5.59
CA LYS A 8 -16.29 -1.42 -5.29
C LYS A 8 -15.98 -0.75 -3.95
N SER A 9 -16.03 0.57 -3.90
CA SER A 9 -15.72 1.32 -2.66
C SER A 9 -16.41 2.68 -2.64
N ALA A 10 -17.04 2.99 -1.50
CA ALA A 10 -17.79 4.22 -1.29
C ALA A 10 -17.12 5.16 -0.28
N ALA A 11 -17.45 6.44 -0.38
CA ALA A 11 -17.07 7.46 0.58
C ALA A 11 -18.12 8.56 0.65
N ARG A 12 -18.17 9.26 1.79
CA ARG A 12 -18.92 10.49 2.00
C ARG A 12 -17.93 11.62 2.24
N VAL A 13 -18.12 12.74 1.54
CA VAL A 13 -17.28 13.93 1.66
C VAL A 13 -18.18 15.12 1.97
N ARG A 14 -17.79 15.90 2.97
CA ARG A 14 -18.52 17.09 3.42
C ARG A 14 -17.61 18.30 3.41
N LEU A 15 -18.08 19.40 2.84
CA LEU A 15 -17.53 20.74 3.02
C LEU A 15 -18.37 21.50 4.05
N ASP A 16 -17.74 21.99 5.11
CA ASP A 16 -18.41 22.79 6.13
C ASP A 16 -18.25 24.30 5.92
N ARG A 17 -18.97 25.09 6.73
CA ARG A 17 -18.93 26.57 6.71
C ARG A 17 -17.55 27.19 7.02
N HIS A 18 -16.65 26.44 7.66
CA HIS A 18 -15.28 26.87 7.93
C HIS A 18 -14.34 26.60 6.76
N GLY A 19 -14.80 25.88 5.72
CA GLY A 19 -13.99 25.43 4.60
C GLY A 19 -13.27 24.11 4.89
N MET A 20 -13.59 23.43 5.99
CA MET A 20 -13.00 22.13 6.30
C MET A 20 -13.70 21.04 5.50
N VAL A 21 -12.89 20.08 5.03
CA VAL A 21 -13.36 18.90 4.32
C VAL A 21 -13.33 17.72 5.28
N THR A 22 -14.47 17.07 5.51
CA THR A 22 -14.53 15.79 6.24
C THR A 22 -14.74 14.66 5.24
N VAL A 23 -13.89 13.63 5.26
CA VAL A 23 -14.05 12.39 4.50
C VAL A 23 -14.40 11.25 5.47
N GLU A 24 -15.45 10.50 5.17
CA GLU A 24 -15.94 9.37 5.95
C GLU A 24 -16.07 8.13 5.05
N THR A 25 -15.49 7.01 5.45
CA THR A 25 -15.60 5.71 4.78
C THR A 25 -15.25 4.61 5.78
N ASP A 26 -15.84 3.42 5.68
CA ASP A 26 -15.52 2.33 6.61
C ASP A 26 -14.13 1.71 6.36
N MET A 27 -13.39 2.21 5.35
CA MET A 27 -12.04 1.79 5.04
C MET A 27 -11.17 1.80 6.29
N THR A 28 -10.31 0.80 6.44
CA THR A 28 -9.40 0.67 7.59
C THR A 28 -8.02 1.22 7.27
N ASP A 29 -7.31 1.64 8.33
CA ASP A 29 -5.87 1.85 8.29
C ASP A 29 -5.22 0.88 9.30
N ILE A 30 -4.55 -0.15 8.77
CA ILE A 30 -3.87 -1.17 9.58
C ILE A 30 -2.36 -0.89 9.68
N GLY A 31 -1.96 0.39 9.52
CA GLY A 31 -0.57 0.83 9.38
C GLY A 31 -0.15 1.08 7.92
N THR A 32 -1.08 0.92 6.97
CA THR A 32 -0.85 1.12 5.53
C THR A 32 -0.77 2.60 5.13
N GLY A 33 -1.35 3.49 5.94
CA GLY A 33 -1.39 4.94 5.67
C GLY A 33 -2.63 5.39 4.89
N SER A 34 -3.71 4.61 4.92
CA SER A 34 -5.02 4.93 4.33
C SER A 34 -5.53 6.32 4.73
N TYR A 35 -5.38 6.73 5.99
CA TYR A 35 -5.76 8.08 6.45
C TYR A 35 -5.11 9.17 5.60
N THR A 36 -3.80 9.03 5.34
CA THR A 36 -3.00 10.05 4.66
C THR A 36 -3.35 10.13 3.17
N ILE A 37 -3.41 8.98 2.48
CA ILE A 37 -3.68 8.98 1.03
C ILE A 37 -5.12 9.40 0.69
N ILE A 38 -6.08 9.11 1.58
CA ILE A 38 -7.46 9.61 1.45
C ILE A 38 -7.49 11.13 1.64
N ALA A 39 -6.79 11.65 2.64
CA ALA A 39 -6.68 13.10 2.85
C ALA A 39 -6.06 13.80 1.63
N GLN A 40 -4.95 13.25 1.10
CA GLN A 40 -4.30 13.74 -0.12
C GLN A 40 -5.24 13.74 -1.32
N THR A 41 -6.04 12.68 -1.48
CA THR A 41 -7.00 12.57 -2.60
C THR A 41 -8.07 13.66 -2.52
N ALA A 42 -8.67 13.87 -1.35
CA ALA A 42 -9.68 14.91 -1.18
C ALA A 42 -9.09 16.33 -1.30
N ALA A 43 -7.89 16.55 -0.74
CA ALA A 43 -7.16 17.81 -0.84
C ALA A 43 -6.89 18.20 -2.30
N GLU A 44 -6.37 17.26 -3.11
CA GLU A 44 -6.12 17.44 -4.54
C GLU A 44 -7.43 17.73 -5.29
N MET A 45 -8.48 16.95 -5.02
CA MET A 45 -9.75 17.08 -5.73
C MET A 45 -10.49 18.38 -5.42
N LEU A 46 -10.34 18.94 -4.23
CA LEU A 46 -11.03 20.16 -3.80
C LEU A 46 -10.13 21.39 -3.79
N GLY A 47 -8.85 21.22 -4.13
CA GLY A 47 -7.87 22.30 -4.19
C GLY A 47 -7.61 22.94 -2.82
N VAL A 48 -7.67 22.18 -1.73
CA VAL A 48 -7.44 22.67 -0.36
C VAL A 48 -6.12 22.14 0.20
N PRO A 49 -5.49 22.85 1.15
CA PRO A 49 -4.38 22.30 1.91
C PRO A 49 -4.77 21.03 2.69
N ILE A 50 -3.84 20.10 2.86
CA ILE A 50 -4.12 18.81 3.50
C ILE A 50 -4.55 18.95 4.97
N GLU A 51 -4.06 19.98 5.66
CA GLU A 51 -4.45 20.32 7.03
C GLU A 51 -5.93 20.74 7.17
N GLN A 52 -6.60 21.06 6.06
CA GLN A 52 -8.04 21.33 6.02
C GLN A 52 -8.88 20.07 5.76
N VAL A 53 -8.26 18.90 5.69
CA VAL A 53 -8.93 17.62 5.48
C VAL A 53 -8.91 16.76 6.74
N VAL A 54 -10.09 16.42 7.24
CA VAL A 54 -10.30 15.48 8.33
C VAL A 54 -10.77 14.16 7.75
N VAL A 55 -10.11 13.06 8.08
CA VAL A 55 -10.49 11.72 7.60
C VAL A 55 -10.94 10.87 8.78
N ARG A 56 -12.09 10.20 8.63
CA ARG A 56 -12.68 9.28 9.60
C ARG A 56 -12.89 7.92 8.94
N LEU A 57 -12.32 6.89 9.58
CA LEU A 57 -12.16 5.54 9.04
C LEU A 57 -12.71 4.50 10.02
N GLY A 58 -13.03 3.30 9.51
CA GLY A 58 -13.23 2.10 10.33
C GLY A 58 -14.50 2.08 11.20
N ASP A 59 -15.56 2.79 10.81
CA ASP A 59 -16.87 2.73 11.47
C ASP A 59 -17.93 2.27 10.46
N SER A 60 -18.74 1.27 10.82
CA SER A 60 -19.78 0.72 9.96
C SER A 60 -20.96 1.67 9.72
N ASN A 61 -21.03 2.80 10.44
CA ASN A 61 -21.95 3.90 10.13
C ASN A 61 -21.48 4.77 8.95
N PHE A 62 -20.25 4.57 8.47
CA PHE A 62 -19.71 5.22 7.27
C PHE A 62 -19.98 4.40 6.01
N PRO A 63 -19.89 5.01 4.81
CA PRO A 63 -20.10 4.28 3.56
C PRO A 63 -19.14 3.12 3.37
N VAL A 64 -19.66 2.02 2.81
CA VAL A 64 -18.95 0.75 2.66
C VAL A 64 -17.82 0.86 1.63
N SER A 65 -16.61 0.58 2.07
CA SER A 65 -15.40 0.52 1.25
C SER A 65 -15.09 -0.91 0.80
N ALA A 66 -14.00 -1.04 0.04
CA ALA A 66 -13.44 -2.35 -0.28
C ALA A 66 -12.71 -3.04 0.89
N GLY A 67 -12.46 -2.34 1.99
CA GLY A 67 -11.62 -2.81 3.09
C GLY A 67 -10.14 -3.00 2.74
N SER A 68 -9.37 -3.51 3.71
CA SER A 68 -7.94 -3.80 3.55
C SER A 68 -7.69 -5.28 3.30
N GLY A 69 -7.45 -5.64 2.04
CA GLY A 69 -7.09 -6.99 1.61
C GLY A 69 -6.63 -6.99 0.16
N GLY A 70 -5.97 -8.06 -0.29
CA GLY A 70 -5.61 -8.30 -1.69
C GLY A 70 -4.89 -7.15 -2.39
N GLN A 71 -4.21 -6.29 -1.63
CA GLN A 71 -3.61 -5.02 -2.03
C GLN A 71 -4.49 -4.04 -2.85
N TRP A 72 -5.81 -4.19 -2.85
CA TRP A 72 -6.74 -3.28 -3.56
C TRP A 72 -7.05 -2.00 -2.78
N GLY A 73 -6.89 -2.04 -1.44
CA GLY A 73 -7.43 -1.05 -0.50
C GLY A 73 -7.11 0.41 -0.85
N ALA A 74 -5.83 0.72 -1.10
CA ALA A 74 -5.41 2.09 -1.41
C ALA A 74 -6.08 2.63 -2.68
N ASN A 75 -6.07 1.85 -3.76
CA ASN A 75 -6.61 2.27 -5.06
C ASN A 75 -8.14 2.39 -5.01
N SER A 76 -8.82 1.37 -4.48
CA SER A 76 -10.28 1.36 -4.39
C SER A 76 -10.82 2.44 -3.47
N ALA A 77 -10.26 2.60 -2.26
CA ALA A 77 -10.76 3.58 -1.31
C ALA A 77 -10.57 5.01 -1.83
N THR A 78 -9.41 5.33 -2.40
CA THR A 78 -9.18 6.66 -2.98
C THR A 78 -10.01 6.91 -4.24
N ALA A 79 -10.31 5.88 -5.04
CA ALA A 79 -11.25 6.02 -6.15
C ALA A 79 -12.70 6.26 -5.68
N GLY A 80 -13.12 5.68 -4.56
CA GLY A 80 -14.40 6.01 -3.91
C GLY A 80 -14.46 7.47 -3.43
N VAL A 81 -13.37 7.95 -2.82
CA VAL A 81 -13.22 9.36 -2.43
C VAL A 81 -13.23 10.29 -3.65
N TYR A 82 -12.56 9.89 -4.74
CA TYR A 82 -12.61 10.61 -6.02
C TYR A 82 -14.05 10.75 -6.51
N ALA A 83 -14.83 9.68 -6.54
CA ALA A 83 -16.24 9.70 -6.96
C ALA A 83 -17.06 10.69 -6.11
N ALA A 84 -16.96 10.60 -4.79
CA ALA A 84 -17.66 11.49 -3.87
C ALA A 84 -17.21 12.96 -4.03
N CYS A 85 -15.93 13.20 -4.28
CA CYS A 85 -15.41 14.56 -4.55
C CYS A 85 -15.89 15.12 -5.89
N VAL A 86 -16.03 14.31 -6.94
CA VAL A 86 -16.62 14.76 -8.23
C VAL A 86 -18.03 15.28 -7.99
N LYS A 87 -18.87 14.50 -7.30
CA LYS A 87 -20.24 14.90 -6.95
C LYS A 87 -20.28 16.13 -6.04
N LEU A 88 -19.34 16.24 -5.10
CA LEU A 88 -19.22 17.42 -4.25
C LEU A 88 -18.84 18.68 -5.05
N ARG A 89 -17.93 18.56 -6.03
CA ARG A 89 -17.55 19.67 -6.92
C ARG A 89 -18.73 20.17 -7.74
N GLU A 90 -19.58 19.26 -8.23
CA GLU A 90 -20.81 19.62 -8.95
C GLU A 90 -21.78 20.40 -8.04
N ALA A 91 -22.00 19.92 -6.82
CA ALA A 91 -22.86 20.59 -5.84
C ALA A 91 -22.32 21.99 -5.46
N ILE A 92 -21.00 22.11 -5.26
CA ILE A 92 -20.32 23.37 -4.98
C ILE A 92 -20.47 24.35 -6.16
N ALA A 93 -20.17 23.91 -7.38
CA ALA A 93 -20.29 24.75 -8.57
C ALA A 93 -21.73 25.24 -8.76
N SER A 94 -22.72 24.36 -8.58
CA SER A 94 -24.15 24.71 -8.61
C SER A 94 -24.50 25.77 -7.56
N LYS A 95 -24.06 25.60 -6.31
CA LYS A 95 -24.27 26.58 -5.22
C LYS A 95 -23.63 27.93 -5.50
N LEU A 96 -22.49 27.96 -6.19
CA LEU A 96 -21.81 29.19 -6.58
C LEU A 96 -22.35 29.79 -7.90
N GLY A 97 -23.31 29.12 -8.54
CA GLY A 97 -23.82 29.51 -9.86
C GLY A 97 -22.74 29.48 -10.94
N LEU A 98 -21.83 28.50 -10.88
CA LEU A 98 -20.74 28.27 -11.84
C LEU A 98 -21.03 27.02 -12.68
N PRO A 99 -20.68 26.98 -13.98
CA PRO A 99 -20.77 25.78 -14.79
C PRO A 99 -19.83 24.67 -14.25
N ALA A 100 -20.40 23.56 -13.77
CA ALA A 100 -19.64 22.50 -13.11
C ALA A 100 -18.53 21.88 -13.99
N GLY A 101 -18.80 21.69 -15.29
CA GLY A 101 -17.84 21.12 -16.24
C GLY A 101 -16.64 22.00 -16.55
N GLU A 102 -16.69 23.29 -16.22
CA GLU A 102 -15.62 24.26 -16.45
C GLU A 102 -14.98 24.76 -15.13
N ALA A 103 -15.46 24.27 -13.98
CA ALA A 103 -15.01 24.72 -12.67
C ALA A 103 -13.69 24.05 -12.27
N ALA A 104 -12.64 24.86 -12.15
CA ALA A 104 -11.35 24.46 -11.59
C ALA A 104 -11.30 24.75 -10.09
N PHE A 105 -10.75 23.80 -9.32
CA PHE A 105 -10.62 23.88 -7.87
C PHE A 105 -9.12 23.92 -7.55
N ALA A 106 -8.65 25.01 -6.98
CA ALA A 106 -7.24 25.21 -6.63
C ALA A 106 -7.10 26.35 -5.60
N ASP A 107 -6.12 26.25 -4.71
CA ASP A 107 -5.77 27.30 -3.74
C ASP A 107 -6.94 27.76 -2.84
N GLY A 108 -7.87 26.85 -2.53
CA GLY A 108 -9.10 27.15 -1.77
C GLY A 108 -10.13 27.97 -2.55
N LEU A 109 -10.00 28.04 -3.88
CA LEU A 109 -10.85 28.79 -4.79
C LEU A 109 -11.52 27.88 -5.83
N VAL A 110 -12.71 28.28 -6.27
CA VAL A 110 -13.44 27.72 -7.41
C VAL A 110 -13.43 28.76 -8.52
N ARG A 111 -12.84 28.41 -9.67
CA ARG A 111 -12.63 29.30 -10.82
C ARG A 111 -13.39 28.79 -12.05
N SER A 112 -14.09 29.67 -12.76
CA SER A 112 -14.69 29.38 -14.07
C SER A 112 -14.76 30.67 -14.88
N GLY A 113 -14.15 30.66 -16.06
CA GLY A 113 -13.95 31.87 -16.87
C GLY A 113 -13.22 32.96 -16.08
N THR A 114 -13.83 34.15 -15.96
CA THR A 114 -13.30 35.30 -15.20
C THR A 114 -13.72 35.30 -13.73
N ARG A 115 -14.62 34.38 -13.31
CA ARG A 115 -15.09 34.30 -11.93
C ARG A 115 -14.14 33.46 -11.09
N SER A 116 -13.82 33.95 -9.90
CA SER A 116 -13.03 33.24 -8.89
C SER A 116 -13.69 33.47 -7.54
N VAL A 117 -14.07 32.38 -6.86
CA VAL A 117 -14.86 32.44 -5.64
C VAL A 117 -14.22 31.55 -4.56
N PRO A 118 -14.10 31.99 -3.30
CA PRO A 118 -13.64 31.12 -2.21
C PRO A 118 -14.51 29.87 -2.05
N LEU A 119 -13.88 28.70 -1.93
CA LEU A 119 -14.55 27.40 -1.77
C LEU A 119 -15.57 27.44 -0.63
N ARG A 120 -15.17 28.00 0.52
CA ARG A 120 -16.02 28.15 1.72
C ARG A 120 -17.30 28.93 1.47
N GLN A 121 -17.35 29.77 0.43
CA GLN A 121 -18.56 30.54 0.11
C GLN A 121 -19.73 29.62 -0.28
N ALA A 122 -19.44 28.45 -0.86
CA ALA A 122 -20.47 27.48 -1.22
C ALA A 122 -21.21 26.92 0.01
N ALA A 123 -20.53 26.83 1.16
CA ALA A 123 -21.06 26.27 2.40
C ALA A 123 -21.41 27.34 3.45
N GLN A 124 -21.62 28.60 3.06
CA GLN A 124 -21.94 29.69 3.99
C GLN A 124 -23.25 29.48 4.74
N GLU A 125 -24.27 28.98 4.05
CA GLU A 125 -25.62 28.80 4.62
C GLU A 125 -25.79 27.44 5.30
N ALA A 126 -25.17 26.40 4.73
CA ALA A 126 -25.23 25.03 5.23
C ALA A 126 -24.05 24.21 4.68
N ASP A 127 -23.68 23.15 5.39
CA ASP A 127 -22.71 22.17 4.92
C ASP A 127 -23.17 21.55 3.59
N ILE A 128 -22.23 21.28 2.69
CA ILE A 128 -22.49 20.52 1.46
C ILE A 128 -21.94 19.13 1.65
N VAL A 129 -22.81 18.12 1.49
CA VAL A 129 -22.45 16.71 1.64
C VAL A 129 -22.67 15.99 0.32
N ALA A 130 -21.70 15.19 -0.09
CA ALA A 130 -21.84 14.26 -1.20
C ALA A 130 -21.39 12.87 -0.75
N GLU A 131 -22.14 11.86 -1.18
CA GLU A 131 -21.79 10.45 -0.99
C GLU A 131 -21.91 9.78 -2.34
N ASP A 132 -20.90 8.99 -2.69
CA ASP A 132 -20.86 8.24 -3.93
C ASP A 132 -20.01 6.97 -3.81
N THR A 133 -20.14 6.10 -4.79
CA THR A 133 -19.46 4.81 -4.86
C THR A 133 -18.76 4.63 -6.20
N MET A 134 -17.49 4.22 -6.15
CA MET A 134 -16.80 3.78 -7.35
C MET A 134 -17.15 2.33 -7.64
N GLU A 135 -17.58 2.08 -8.88
CA GLU A 135 -17.84 0.74 -9.44
C GLU A 135 -17.00 0.55 -10.70
N TYR A 136 -16.63 -0.70 -10.98
CA TYR A 136 -15.78 -1.05 -12.10
C TYR A 136 -16.55 -1.95 -13.07
N GLY A 137 -16.47 -1.64 -14.36
CA GLY A 137 -16.95 -2.54 -15.42
C GLY A 137 -15.97 -3.70 -15.66
N ASP A 138 -16.12 -4.36 -16.81
CA ASP A 138 -15.37 -5.58 -17.15
C ASP A 138 -13.89 -5.36 -17.57
N LEU A 139 -13.21 -4.32 -17.06
CA LEU A 139 -11.83 -4.02 -17.44
C LEU A 139 -10.84 -5.09 -16.96
N ASP A 140 -11.11 -5.69 -15.80
CA ASP A 140 -10.38 -6.82 -15.23
C ASP A 140 -10.53 -8.12 -16.06
N LYS A 141 -11.64 -8.27 -16.79
CA LYS A 141 -11.84 -9.38 -17.75
C LYS A 141 -11.17 -9.14 -19.09
N LYS A 142 -11.00 -7.87 -19.48
CA LYS A 142 -10.39 -7.48 -20.77
C LYS A 142 -8.87 -7.41 -20.71
N PHE A 143 -8.30 -7.10 -19.54
CA PHE A 143 -6.86 -6.93 -19.35
C PHE A 143 -6.39 -7.65 -18.10
N GLN A 144 -5.26 -8.36 -18.21
CA GLN A 144 -4.53 -8.80 -17.03
C GLN A 144 -3.82 -7.59 -16.40
N GLN A 145 -4.33 -7.12 -15.28
CA GLN A 145 -3.69 -6.06 -14.51
C GLN A 145 -2.82 -6.66 -13.41
N SER A 146 -1.55 -6.29 -13.41
CA SER A 146 -0.56 -6.83 -12.47
C SER A 146 0.42 -5.75 -12.05
N THR A 147 1.10 -6.05 -10.96
CA THR A 147 2.19 -5.26 -10.38
C THR A 147 3.44 -6.11 -10.34
N PHE A 148 4.59 -5.49 -10.56
CA PHE A 148 5.84 -6.20 -10.77
C PHE A 148 6.92 -5.67 -9.83
N GLY A 149 7.75 -6.58 -9.34
CA GLY A 149 8.83 -6.29 -8.41
C GLY A 149 10.06 -7.07 -8.80
N ALA A 150 11.23 -6.42 -8.75
CA ALA A 150 12.53 -7.05 -8.86
C ALA A 150 13.27 -6.86 -7.53
N HIS A 151 13.75 -7.97 -6.96
CA HIS A 151 14.42 -7.98 -5.67
C HIS A 151 15.88 -8.42 -5.84
N PHE A 152 16.80 -7.65 -5.28
CA PHE A 152 18.22 -7.93 -5.25
C PHE A 152 18.67 -8.01 -3.80
N VAL A 153 19.39 -9.07 -3.45
CA VAL A 153 19.79 -9.36 -2.07
C VAL A 153 21.27 -9.74 -2.05
N GLU A 154 21.98 -9.20 -1.08
CA GLU A 154 23.33 -9.61 -0.70
C GLU A 154 23.27 -10.27 0.68
N VAL A 155 23.86 -11.45 0.83
CA VAL A 155 23.96 -12.18 2.10
C VAL A 155 25.42 -12.53 2.38
N GLY A 156 25.77 -12.64 3.66
CA GLY A 156 26.94 -13.37 4.13
C GLY A 156 26.49 -14.68 4.78
N VAL A 157 27.22 -15.76 4.52
CA VAL A 157 27.07 -17.03 5.22
C VAL A 157 28.38 -17.33 5.92
N ASP A 158 28.32 -17.48 7.24
CA ASP A 158 29.49 -17.84 8.04
C ASP A 158 29.86 -19.31 7.77
N ILE A 159 31.11 -19.55 7.38
CA ILE A 159 31.60 -20.87 6.97
C ILE A 159 31.71 -21.86 8.14
N ALA A 160 31.93 -21.38 9.36
CA ALA A 160 32.12 -22.23 10.54
C ALA A 160 30.79 -22.67 11.15
N THR A 161 29.78 -21.78 11.09
CA THR A 161 28.49 -21.96 11.79
C THR A 161 27.31 -22.20 10.85
N GLY A 162 27.43 -21.81 9.58
CA GLY A 162 26.32 -21.78 8.63
C GLY A 162 25.33 -20.64 8.85
N GLU A 163 25.60 -19.72 9.78
CA GLU A 163 24.75 -18.57 10.02
C GLU A 163 24.66 -17.66 8.79
N THR A 164 23.44 -17.45 8.30
CA THR A 164 23.18 -16.50 7.22
C THR A 164 22.78 -15.14 7.81
N ARG A 165 23.38 -14.07 7.30
CA ARG A 165 23.00 -12.68 7.61
C ARG A 165 22.82 -11.88 6.33
N VAL A 166 21.72 -11.14 6.25
CA VAL A 166 21.47 -10.21 5.14
C VAL A 166 22.38 -9.00 5.28
N ARG A 167 23.01 -8.57 4.18
CA ARG A 167 23.92 -7.41 4.15
C ARG A 167 23.31 -6.20 3.46
N ARG A 168 22.55 -6.42 2.39
CA ARG A 168 21.88 -5.36 1.62
C ARG A 168 20.68 -5.91 0.88
N MET A 169 19.65 -5.09 0.74
CA MET A 169 18.47 -5.42 -0.06
C MET A 169 18.01 -4.22 -0.88
N LEU A 170 17.62 -4.47 -2.13
CA LEU A 170 17.00 -3.51 -3.03
C LEU A 170 15.71 -4.11 -3.61
N ALA A 171 14.64 -3.32 -3.62
CA ALA A 171 13.42 -3.62 -4.36
C ALA A 171 13.16 -2.52 -5.40
N VAL A 172 12.91 -2.93 -6.66
CA VAL A 172 12.42 -2.04 -7.71
C VAL A 172 11.00 -2.45 -8.06
N CYS A 173 10.03 -1.56 -7.86
CA CYS A 173 8.60 -1.85 -7.95
C CYS A 173 7.90 -1.02 -9.02
N ALA A 174 7.07 -1.68 -9.83
CA ALA A 174 6.11 -1.09 -10.76
C ALA A 174 4.70 -1.38 -10.24
N ALA A 175 4.06 -0.36 -9.68
CA ALA A 175 2.76 -0.45 -9.00
C ALA A 175 1.81 0.69 -9.43
N GLY A 176 1.90 1.10 -10.71
CA GLY A 176 1.17 2.28 -11.19
C GLY A 176 1.53 3.54 -10.40
N ARG A 177 0.64 4.54 -10.41
CA ARG A 177 0.87 5.79 -9.69
C ARG A 177 1.04 5.52 -8.19
N ILE A 178 2.18 5.94 -7.65
CA ILE A 178 2.42 5.93 -6.21
C ILE A 178 1.74 7.14 -5.57
N LEU A 179 0.74 6.89 -4.73
CA LEU A 179 -0.06 7.95 -4.08
C LEU A 179 0.74 8.72 -3.03
N ASN A 180 1.59 8.03 -2.27
CA ASN A 180 2.49 8.63 -1.29
C ASN A 180 3.80 7.82 -1.24
N PRO A 181 4.92 8.35 -1.77
CA PRO A 181 6.18 7.61 -1.85
C PRO A 181 6.73 7.16 -0.49
N LYS A 182 6.48 7.92 0.58
CA LYS A 182 7.01 7.62 1.92
C LYS A 182 6.30 6.44 2.56
N THR A 183 4.96 6.42 2.55
CA THR A 183 4.20 5.29 3.10
C THR A 183 4.31 4.06 2.19
N ALA A 184 4.34 4.24 0.87
CA ALA A 184 4.60 3.15 -0.06
C ALA A 184 6.00 2.53 0.15
N ARG A 185 7.04 3.34 0.34
CA ARG A 185 8.38 2.83 0.71
C ARG A 185 8.31 2.03 2.01
N SER A 186 7.58 2.52 3.01
CA SER A 186 7.41 1.85 4.31
C SER A 186 6.76 0.46 4.16
N GLN A 187 5.75 0.34 3.29
CA GLN A 187 5.16 -0.95 2.94
C GLN A 187 6.19 -1.93 2.37
N VAL A 188 7.00 -1.48 1.40
CA VAL A 188 7.96 -2.37 0.73
C VAL A 188 9.08 -2.80 1.68
N ILE A 189 9.65 -1.92 2.50
CA ILE A 189 10.69 -2.31 3.47
C ILE A 189 10.14 -3.23 4.58
N GLY A 190 8.90 -3.02 5.01
CA GLY A 190 8.22 -3.92 5.94
C GLY A 190 8.00 -5.31 5.33
N ALA A 191 7.57 -5.36 4.06
CA ALA A 191 7.39 -6.61 3.32
C ALA A 191 8.72 -7.32 3.01
N MET A 192 9.79 -6.58 2.75
CA MET A 192 11.15 -7.12 2.62
C MET A 192 11.61 -7.74 3.94
N THR A 193 11.37 -7.07 5.06
CA THR A 193 11.66 -7.58 6.40
C THR A 193 10.88 -8.87 6.68
N MET A 194 9.58 -8.90 6.43
CA MET A 194 8.77 -10.13 6.53
C MET A 194 9.31 -11.24 5.62
N GLY A 195 9.77 -10.91 4.42
CA GLY A 195 10.42 -11.86 3.50
C GLY A 195 11.74 -12.42 4.03
N VAL A 196 12.50 -11.67 4.84
CA VAL A 196 13.68 -12.16 5.59
C VAL A 196 13.24 -13.18 6.64
N GLY A 197 12.19 -12.88 7.38
CA GLY A 197 11.57 -13.78 8.35
C GLY A 197 11.22 -15.12 7.72
N ALA A 198 10.36 -15.09 6.70
CA ALA A 198 9.95 -16.26 5.93
C ALA A 198 11.12 -17.04 5.30
N ALA A 199 12.20 -16.35 4.95
CA ALA A 199 13.36 -17.00 4.33
C ALA A 199 14.24 -17.74 5.33
N LEU A 200 14.49 -17.16 6.51
CA LEU A 200 15.61 -17.56 7.37
C LEU A 200 15.19 -18.09 8.75
N MET A 201 13.96 -17.84 9.22
CA MET A 201 13.59 -18.09 10.62
C MET A 201 12.14 -18.57 10.83
N GLU A 202 11.16 -17.98 10.15
CA GLU A 202 9.74 -18.23 10.45
C GLU A 202 9.31 -19.65 10.06
N HIS A 203 8.83 -20.41 11.05
CA HIS A 203 8.28 -21.75 10.84
C HIS A 203 7.32 -22.10 11.97
N LEU A 204 6.06 -22.44 11.65
CA LEU A 204 5.14 -23.03 12.62
C LEU A 204 5.37 -24.55 12.69
N VAL A 205 5.97 -25.00 13.78
CA VAL A 205 6.31 -26.41 14.00
C VAL A 205 5.05 -27.18 14.41
N VAL A 206 4.55 -28.05 13.53
CA VAL A 206 3.34 -28.85 13.80
C VAL A 206 3.71 -30.12 14.59
N ASP A 207 3.11 -30.32 15.77
CA ASP A 207 3.10 -31.65 16.41
C ASP A 207 2.04 -32.52 15.73
N THR A 208 2.47 -33.45 14.87
CA THR A 208 1.58 -34.34 14.11
C THR A 208 0.88 -35.40 14.95
N ARG A 209 1.25 -35.57 16.22
CA ARG A 209 0.58 -36.50 17.16
C ARG A 209 -0.58 -35.82 17.88
N ARG A 210 -0.48 -34.51 18.15
CA ARG A 210 -1.46 -33.74 18.94
C ARG A 210 -2.24 -32.70 18.14
N GLY A 211 -1.76 -32.31 16.96
CA GLY A 211 -2.45 -31.41 16.04
C GLY A 211 -2.41 -29.92 16.44
N PHE A 212 -1.29 -29.45 17.00
CA PHE A 212 -1.10 -28.03 17.36
C PHE A 212 0.28 -27.51 16.93
N PHE A 213 0.45 -26.20 16.91
CA PHE A 213 1.74 -25.55 16.65
C PHE A 213 2.55 -25.48 17.95
N VAL A 214 3.73 -26.11 18.01
CA VAL A 214 4.53 -26.22 19.23
C VAL A 214 5.05 -24.86 19.69
N ASN A 215 5.45 -24.00 18.75
CA ASN A 215 6.13 -22.74 18.98
C ASN A 215 5.18 -21.54 18.76
N HIS A 216 4.00 -21.57 19.38
CA HIS A 216 2.91 -20.59 19.19
C HIS A 216 3.04 -19.32 20.06
N ASP A 217 4.24 -18.76 20.18
CA ASP A 217 4.52 -17.52 20.92
C ASP A 217 5.61 -16.70 20.22
N LEU A 218 5.85 -15.46 20.66
CA LEU A 218 6.81 -14.53 20.03
C LEU A 218 8.28 -14.83 20.36
N ALA A 219 8.57 -15.86 21.15
CA ALA A 219 9.92 -16.34 21.38
C ALA A 219 10.23 -17.57 20.51
N GLY A 220 9.29 -18.51 20.39
CA GLY A 220 9.45 -19.73 19.60
C GLY A 220 9.14 -19.56 18.12
N TYR A 221 8.23 -18.65 17.74
CA TYR A 221 8.05 -18.23 16.36
C TYR A 221 8.88 -16.96 16.13
N GLU A 222 10.09 -17.18 15.64
CA GLU A 222 11.09 -16.13 15.49
C GLU A 222 10.79 -15.25 14.27
N VAL A 223 10.64 -13.95 14.52
CA VAL A 223 10.53 -12.90 13.50
C VAL A 223 11.79 -12.02 13.53
N PRO A 224 12.12 -11.32 12.43
CA PRO A 224 13.35 -10.52 12.38
C PRO A 224 13.37 -9.43 13.45
N VAL A 225 14.52 -9.26 14.09
CA VAL A 225 14.79 -8.17 15.03
C VAL A 225 15.66 -7.08 14.38
N HIS A 226 15.87 -5.97 15.10
CA HIS A 226 16.69 -4.87 14.59
C HIS A 226 18.10 -5.29 14.13
N ALA A 227 18.69 -6.30 14.76
CA ALA A 227 20.03 -6.79 14.40
C ALA A 227 20.06 -7.55 13.06
N ASP A 228 18.92 -8.06 12.58
CA ASP A 228 18.84 -8.86 11.34
C ASP A 228 18.69 -8.00 10.09
N ILE A 229 18.23 -6.76 10.25
CA ILE A 229 17.77 -5.91 9.15
C ILE A 229 18.78 -4.77 8.88
N PRO A 230 19.58 -4.86 7.81
CA PRO A 230 20.46 -3.79 7.41
C PRO A 230 19.70 -2.71 6.61
N HIS A 231 20.43 -1.82 5.95
CA HIS A 231 19.84 -0.83 5.06
C HIS A 231 19.06 -1.48 3.90
N GLN A 232 17.82 -1.03 3.72
CA GLN A 232 16.90 -1.47 2.64
C GLN A 232 16.58 -0.29 1.72
N GLU A 233 16.74 -0.51 0.41
CA GLU A 233 16.47 0.47 -0.63
C GLU A 233 15.24 0.09 -1.46
N VAL A 234 14.47 1.09 -1.87
CA VAL A 234 13.26 0.92 -2.67
C VAL A 234 13.22 1.97 -3.77
N ILE A 235 13.01 1.52 -5.00
CA ILE A 235 12.80 2.37 -6.17
C ILE A 235 11.40 2.09 -6.72
N PHE A 236 10.60 3.13 -6.92
CA PHE A 236 9.35 3.04 -7.66
C PHE A 236 9.58 3.52 -9.09
N LEU A 237 9.22 2.70 -10.08
CA LEU A 237 9.23 3.13 -11.47
C LEU A 237 8.10 4.14 -11.69
N ASP A 238 8.38 5.16 -12.50
CA ASP A 238 7.35 6.11 -12.91
C ASP A 238 6.43 5.44 -13.94
N GLU A 239 5.30 4.94 -13.44
CA GLU A 239 4.29 4.23 -14.19
C GLU A 239 2.92 4.80 -13.79
N THR A 240 2.04 5.01 -14.76
CA THR A 240 0.62 5.24 -14.47
C THR A 240 -0.21 4.25 -15.28
N ASP A 241 -1.25 3.69 -14.66
CA ASP A 241 -2.10 2.70 -15.32
C ASP A 241 -3.53 3.22 -15.46
N PRO A 242 -3.88 3.87 -16.59
CA PRO A 242 -5.22 4.43 -16.79
C PRO A 242 -6.31 3.36 -16.88
N MET A 243 -5.95 2.08 -17.05
CA MET A 243 -6.91 0.98 -17.08
C MET A 243 -7.31 0.52 -15.68
N SER A 244 -6.59 0.96 -14.64
CA SER A 244 -6.87 0.54 -13.27
C SER A 244 -8.01 1.31 -12.63
N SER A 245 -7.91 2.63 -12.55
CA SER A 245 -8.90 3.49 -11.89
C SER A 245 -8.65 4.96 -12.26
N PRO A 246 -9.54 5.90 -11.88
CA PRO A 246 -9.27 7.33 -12.00
C PRO A 246 -7.97 7.78 -11.32
N MET A 247 -7.52 7.04 -10.28
CA MET A 247 -6.28 7.31 -9.56
C MET A 247 -5.05 6.86 -10.35
N LYS A 248 -5.22 5.98 -11.35
CA LYS A 248 -4.15 5.35 -12.14
C LYS A 248 -3.11 4.59 -11.30
N ALA A 249 -3.49 4.25 -10.06
CA ALA A 249 -2.67 3.57 -9.06
C ALA A 249 -2.92 2.06 -9.07
N LYS A 250 -1.97 1.27 -8.57
CA LYS A 250 -2.12 -0.17 -8.33
C LYS A 250 -1.65 -0.54 -6.91
N GLY A 251 -1.89 -1.78 -6.50
CA GLY A 251 -1.49 -2.28 -5.18
C GLY A 251 0.03 -2.45 -5.01
N VAL A 252 0.57 -2.08 -3.85
CA VAL A 252 2.00 -2.28 -3.51
C VAL A 252 2.21 -3.11 -2.23
N GLY A 253 1.19 -3.21 -1.38
CA GLY A 253 1.32 -3.76 -0.03
C GLY A 253 1.70 -5.24 0.02
N GLU A 254 1.17 -6.04 -0.91
CA GLU A 254 1.51 -7.47 -1.03
C GLU A 254 2.62 -7.70 -2.07
N LEU A 255 2.74 -6.82 -3.06
CA LEU A 255 3.83 -6.87 -4.03
C LEU A 255 5.20 -6.88 -3.34
N GLY A 256 5.39 -6.08 -2.29
CA GLY A 256 6.67 -5.88 -1.64
C GLY A 256 7.32 -7.16 -1.07
N ILE A 257 6.54 -8.20 -0.78
CA ILE A 257 7.06 -9.49 -0.29
C ILE A 257 7.26 -10.51 -1.42
N CYS A 258 6.59 -10.31 -2.56
CA CYS A 258 6.54 -11.26 -3.66
C CYS A 258 7.90 -11.44 -4.35
N GLY A 259 8.65 -12.47 -3.93
CA GLY A 259 9.95 -12.85 -4.48
C GLY A 259 11.13 -12.54 -3.57
N VAL A 260 10.91 -11.89 -2.43
CA VAL A 260 11.97 -11.55 -1.46
C VAL A 260 12.67 -12.81 -0.95
N SER A 261 11.92 -13.77 -0.41
CA SER A 261 12.51 -14.99 0.17
C SER A 261 13.27 -15.82 -0.86
N ALA A 262 12.77 -15.87 -2.09
CA ALA A 262 13.47 -16.53 -3.20
C ALA A 262 14.77 -15.80 -3.61
N ALA A 263 14.79 -14.46 -3.57
CA ALA A 263 16.01 -13.69 -3.80
C ALA A 263 17.05 -13.98 -2.72
N ILE A 264 16.63 -14.08 -1.45
CA ILE A 264 17.50 -14.49 -0.34
C ILE A 264 18.04 -15.90 -0.56
N ALA A 265 17.18 -16.88 -0.87
CA ALA A 265 17.61 -18.25 -1.13
C ALA A 265 18.57 -18.37 -2.33
N ASN A 266 18.35 -17.60 -3.38
CA ASN A 266 19.26 -17.52 -4.52
C ASN A 266 20.61 -16.88 -4.13
N ALA A 267 20.61 -15.88 -3.25
CA ALA A 267 21.83 -15.26 -2.74
C ALA A 267 22.62 -16.24 -1.83
N VAL A 268 21.94 -17.01 -0.98
CA VAL A 268 22.56 -18.08 -0.18
C VAL A 268 23.17 -19.13 -1.09
N TYR A 269 22.45 -19.58 -2.13
CA TYR A 269 22.98 -20.50 -3.13
C TYR A 269 24.20 -19.91 -3.86
N ASN A 270 24.17 -18.63 -4.23
CA ASN A 270 25.30 -17.97 -4.87
C ASN A 270 26.54 -17.90 -3.95
N ALA A 271 26.33 -17.66 -2.65
CA ALA A 271 27.41 -17.57 -1.67
C ALA A 271 28.03 -18.93 -1.30
N THR A 272 27.23 -20.01 -1.33
CA THR A 272 27.63 -21.31 -0.76
C THR A 272 27.73 -22.45 -1.78
N GLY A 273 27.09 -22.31 -2.95
CA GLY A 273 26.85 -23.42 -3.88
C GLY A 273 25.76 -24.41 -3.43
N VAL A 274 25.15 -24.22 -2.26
CA VAL A 274 24.21 -25.16 -1.65
C VAL A 274 22.77 -24.74 -1.94
N ARG A 275 21.98 -25.63 -2.54
CA ARG A 275 20.58 -25.36 -2.90
C ARG A 275 19.63 -25.96 -1.89
N VAL A 276 19.13 -25.15 -0.97
CA VAL A 276 18.04 -25.51 -0.05
C VAL A 276 16.69 -25.16 -0.70
N ARG A 277 15.74 -26.10 -0.70
CA ARG A 277 14.39 -25.92 -1.27
C ARG A 277 13.28 -25.90 -0.23
N ASP A 278 13.56 -26.46 0.95
CA ASP A 278 12.63 -26.51 2.07
C ASP A 278 12.95 -25.36 3.04
N TYR A 279 12.11 -24.33 3.04
CA TYR A 279 12.22 -23.18 3.93
C TYR A 279 11.92 -23.56 5.39
N PRO A 280 12.38 -22.76 6.37
CA PRO A 280 13.38 -21.69 6.24
C PRO A 280 14.80 -22.23 5.98
N LEU A 281 15.70 -21.40 5.47
CA LEU A 281 17.10 -21.75 5.16
C LEU A 281 17.98 -21.64 6.41
N THR A 282 17.65 -22.45 7.41
CA THR A 282 18.37 -22.49 8.68
C THR A 282 19.75 -23.13 8.55
N LEU A 283 20.66 -22.78 9.47
CA LEU A 283 22.07 -23.15 9.41
C LEU A 283 22.31 -24.67 9.36
N ASP A 284 21.44 -25.47 9.99
CA ASP A 284 21.52 -26.94 10.01
C ASP A 284 21.38 -27.54 8.61
N LYS A 285 20.68 -26.85 7.70
CA LYS A 285 20.51 -27.25 6.29
C LYS A 285 21.72 -26.90 5.42
N LEU A 286 22.59 -26.00 5.90
CA LEU A 286 23.78 -25.55 5.18
C LEU A 286 25.05 -26.24 5.69
N LEU A 287 25.19 -26.40 7.00
CA LEU A 287 26.45 -26.70 7.70
C LEU A 287 27.19 -27.92 7.14
N ALA A 288 26.48 -29.02 6.85
CA ALA A 288 27.08 -30.25 6.33
C ALA A 288 27.68 -30.12 4.91
N HIS A 289 27.39 -29.03 4.21
CA HIS A 289 27.80 -28.80 2.83
C HIS A 289 28.80 -27.65 2.68
N LEU A 290 29.17 -26.98 3.79
CA LEU A 290 30.11 -25.87 3.78
C LEU A 290 31.56 -26.39 3.72
N PRO A 291 32.51 -25.58 3.19
CA PRO A 291 33.90 -26.02 3.08
C PRO A 291 34.51 -26.29 4.47
N ALA A 292 35.44 -27.24 4.52
CA ALA A 292 36.19 -27.51 5.74
C ALA A 292 37.04 -26.28 6.12
N LEU A 293 37.06 -25.96 7.41
CA LEU A 293 37.96 -24.94 7.95
C LEU A 293 39.39 -25.45 7.80
N SER A 294 40.22 -24.72 7.03
CA SER A 294 41.66 -24.97 7.00
C SER A 294 42.24 -24.68 8.38
N SER A 295 42.92 -25.67 8.95
CA SER A 295 43.68 -25.58 10.20
C SER A 295 44.82 -24.57 10.13
#